data_AF-A0A6A7ALK7-F1
#
_entry.id   AF-A0A6A7ALK7-F1
#
_cell.length_a   1.000
_cell.length_b   1.000
_cell.length_c   1.000
_cell.angle_alpha   90.00
_cell.angle_beta   90.00
_cell.angle_gamma   90.00
#
_symmetry.space_group_name_H-M   'P 1'
#
loop_
_entity.id
_entity.type
_entity.pdbx_description
1 polymer ?
#
loop_
_entity_poly.entity_id
_entity_poly.type
_entity_poly.pdbx_seq_one_letter_code
_entity_poly.pdbx_strand_id
1 'polypeptide(L)'
;MKPLPRIANIVAFSPVLWILNLAFLCGNIYFVVQSRQWASAKQLLCPSIPFFDTELTYEIRVLDPNDDPFAGPITSAEVDWQYENMMRHEYFRMSRTELEKIGKWRDNAIELKHGGYMAGFFAFHELHCLDWFKRDFRNPASSTFDTEYERMHVGHCVDILRQQAQCRADMTIASWYWQDGKYDEPWPRPQSPAHCVDWKAVERFLEPRNLEYVDGLAEPGVLREGGFMSQADIIYNSVYD
;
A
#
# COMPACT_ATOMS: atom_id res chain seq x y z
N MET A 1 -37.75 -4.34 -70.32
CA MET A 1 -37.00 -4.59 -69.06
C MET A 1 -37.42 -3.52 -68.05
N LYS A 2 -37.94 -3.90 -66.87
CA LYS A 2 -38.27 -2.93 -65.80
C LYS A 2 -36.97 -2.50 -65.11
N PRO A 3 -36.74 -1.20 -64.84
CA PRO A 3 -35.55 -0.76 -64.13
C PRO A 3 -35.63 -1.23 -62.67
N LEU A 4 -34.53 -1.82 -62.16
CA LEU A 4 -34.40 -2.18 -60.75
C LEU A 4 -34.48 -0.91 -59.87
N PRO A 5 -35.19 -0.95 -58.73
CA PRO A 5 -35.28 0.20 -57.84
C PRO A 5 -33.89 0.55 -57.31
N ARG A 6 -33.58 1.85 -57.23
CA ARG A 6 -32.31 2.38 -56.71
C ARG A 6 -32.15 2.03 -55.22
N ILE A 7 -31.51 0.89 -54.94
CA ILE A 7 -31.10 0.45 -53.59
C ILE A 7 -30.20 1.50 -52.91
N ALA A 8 -29.53 2.35 -53.70
CA ALA A 8 -28.63 3.40 -53.23
C ALA A 8 -29.24 4.40 -52.22
N ASN A 9 -30.57 4.60 -52.21
CA ASN A 9 -31.21 5.56 -51.31
C ASN A 9 -31.65 4.98 -49.95
N ILE A 10 -31.66 3.65 -49.78
CA ILE A 10 -32.13 3.00 -48.54
C ILE A 10 -31.05 3.03 -47.45
N VAL A 11 -29.78 2.98 -47.85
CA VAL A 11 -28.65 2.94 -46.91
C VAL A 11 -28.22 4.33 -46.46
N ALA A 12 -28.35 5.36 -47.30
CA ALA A 12 -27.84 6.69 -47.02
C ALA A 12 -28.66 7.50 -45.99
N PHE A 13 -29.92 7.13 -45.72
CA PHE A 13 -30.86 7.94 -44.92
C PHE A 13 -31.73 7.16 -43.93
N SER A 14 -31.40 5.90 -43.58
CA SER A 14 -32.16 5.16 -42.58
C SER A 14 -31.85 5.67 -41.17
N PRO A 15 -32.80 6.32 -40.45
CA PRO A 15 -32.57 6.81 -39.08
C PRO A 15 -32.27 5.66 -38.12
N VAL A 16 -32.83 4.48 -38.40
CA VAL A 16 -32.60 3.25 -37.62
C VAL A 16 -31.13 2.83 -37.70
N LEU A 17 -30.53 2.84 -38.89
CA LEU A 17 -29.11 2.47 -39.03
C LEU A 17 -28.20 3.48 -38.31
N TRP A 18 -28.53 4.77 -38.35
CA TRP A 18 -27.82 5.81 -37.60
C TRP A 18 -27.96 5.65 -36.09
N ILE A 19 -29.17 5.37 -35.58
CA ILE A 19 -29.40 5.10 -34.14
C ILE A 19 -28.62 3.87 -33.69
N LEU A 20 -28.63 2.79 -34.47
CA LEU A 20 -27.87 1.58 -34.15
C LEU A 20 -26.36 1.85 -34.17
N ASN A 21 -25.85 2.62 -35.14
CA ASN A 21 -24.43 3.00 -35.20
C ASN A 21 -24.04 3.87 -34.00
N LEU A 22 -24.87 4.85 -33.64
CA LEU A 22 -24.64 5.73 -32.49
C LEU A 22 -24.68 4.95 -31.18
N ALA A 23 -25.64 4.05 -31.01
CA ALA A 23 -25.72 3.18 -29.83
C ALA A 23 -24.48 2.28 -29.72
N PHE A 24 -24.03 1.70 -30.84
CA PHE A 24 -22.80 0.91 -30.89
C PHE A 24 -21.57 1.76 -30.54
N LEU A 25 -21.44 2.96 -31.10
CA LEU A 25 -20.34 3.88 -30.79
C LEU A 25 -20.34 4.27 -29.31
N CYS A 26 -21.49 4.65 -28.75
CA CYS A 26 -21.64 4.95 -27.32
C CYS A 26 -21.29 3.75 -26.45
N GLY A 27 -21.72 2.54 -26.83
CA GLY A 27 -21.36 1.30 -26.12
C GLY A 27 -19.85 1.02 -26.15
N ASN A 28 -19.18 1.23 -27.28
CA ASN A 28 -17.73 1.10 -27.39
C ASN A 28 -16.98 2.16 -26.56
N ILE A 29 -17.43 3.42 -26.60
CA ILE A 29 -16.85 4.49 -25.78
C ILE A 29 -17.02 4.16 -24.29
N TYR A 30 -18.22 3.75 -23.87
CA TYR A 30 -18.48 3.32 -22.50
C TYR A 30 -17.57 2.16 -22.10
N PHE A 31 -17.46 1.11 -22.92
CA PHE A 31 -16.56 -0.01 -22.67
C PHE A 31 -15.10 0.43 -22.55
N VAL A 32 -14.60 1.31 -23.42
CA VAL A 32 -13.23 1.83 -23.36
C VAL A 32 -13.00 2.65 -22.09
N VAL A 33 -13.95 3.50 -21.69
CA VAL A 33 -13.85 4.28 -20.45
C VAL A 33 -13.85 3.36 -19.24
N GLN A 34 -14.79 2.42 -19.16
CA GLN A 34 -14.90 1.48 -18.03
C GLN A 34 -13.70 0.54 -17.93
N SER A 35 -13.23 -0.01 -19.05
CA SER A 35 -12.03 -0.87 -19.07
C SER A 35 -10.77 -0.11 -18.64
N ARG A 36 -10.62 1.16 -19.06
CA ARG A 36 -9.53 2.03 -18.58
C ARG A 36 -9.65 2.34 -17.08
N GLN A 37 -10.86 2.61 -16.60
CA GLN A 37 -11.11 2.83 -15.17
C GLN A 37 -10.78 1.59 -14.34
N TRP A 38 -11.18 0.40 -14.79
CA TRP A 38 -10.84 -0.86 -14.13
C TRP A 38 -9.35 -1.17 -14.16
N ALA A 39 -8.67 -0.94 -15.28
CA ALA A 39 -7.22 -1.11 -15.36
C ALA A 39 -6.49 -0.16 -14.40
N SER A 40 -6.92 1.10 -14.33
CA SER A 40 -6.34 2.11 -13.43
C SER A 40 -6.59 1.77 -11.96
N ALA A 41 -7.81 1.30 -11.63
CA ALA A 41 -8.16 0.86 -10.27
C ALA A 41 -7.35 -0.37 -9.84
N LYS A 42 -7.13 -1.33 -10.75
CA LYS A 42 -6.26 -2.49 -10.49
C LYS A 42 -4.80 -2.08 -10.28
N GLN A 43 -4.32 -1.07 -11.00
CA GLN A 43 -2.95 -0.56 -10.85
C GLN A 43 -2.73 0.17 -9.51
N LEU A 44 -3.78 0.71 -8.89
CA LEU A 44 -3.74 1.26 -7.54
C LEU A 44 -3.65 0.17 -6.46
N LEU A 45 -4.29 -0.97 -6.68
CA LEU A 45 -4.26 -2.14 -5.78
C LEU A 45 -2.97 -2.97 -5.94
N CYS A 46 -2.40 -2.98 -7.15
CA CYS A 46 -1.21 -3.72 -7.52
C CYS A 46 -0.28 -2.79 -8.30
N PRO A 47 0.52 -1.94 -7.63
CA PRO A 47 1.39 -1.01 -8.33
C PRO A 47 2.40 -1.78 -9.19
N SER A 48 2.43 -1.47 -10.48
CA SER A 48 3.43 -2.01 -11.40
C SER A 48 4.81 -1.46 -11.02
N ILE A 49 5.78 -2.35 -10.81
CA ILE A 49 7.16 -1.91 -10.56
C ILE A 49 7.75 -1.40 -11.88
N PRO A 50 8.29 -0.18 -11.93
CA PRO A 50 8.91 0.32 -13.15
C PRO A 50 10.10 -0.58 -13.56
N PHE A 51 10.09 -1.04 -14.82
CA PHE A 51 11.23 -1.68 -15.52
C PHE A 51 11.51 -3.14 -15.23
N PHE A 52 10.62 -3.78 -14.47
CA PHE A 52 10.67 -5.22 -14.31
C PHE A 52 9.41 -5.83 -14.93
N ASP A 53 9.60 -6.73 -15.90
CA ASP A 53 8.65 -7.82 -16.09
C ASP A 53 8.83 -8.75 -14.89
N THR A 54 8.36 -8.31 -13.73
CA THR A 54 8.44 -9.11 -12.51
C THR A 54 7.43 -10.23 -12.60
N GLU A 55 7.86 -11.45 -12.29
CA GLU A 55 6.97 -12.56 -11.92
C GLU A 55 6.29 -12.36 -10.55
N LEU A 56 6.21 -11.12 -10.05
CA LEU A 56 5.56 -10.83 -8.78
C LEU A 56 4.05 -11.04 -8.90
N THR A 57 3.54 -11.91 -8.07
CA THR A 57 2.12 -12.21 -7.94
C THR A 57 1.59 -11.61 -6.65
N TYR A 58 0.32 -11.19 -6.69
CA TYR A 58 -0.41 -10.73 -5.51
C TYR A 58 -1.40 -11.82 -5.13
N GLU A 59 -1.38 -12.23 -3.87
CA GLU A 59 -2.28 -13.25 -3.33
C GLU A 59 -3.09 -12.70 -2.15
N ILE A 60 -4.26 -13.31 -1.92
CA ILE A 60 -5.06 -13.04 -0.73
C ILE A 60 -4.68 -14.08 0.31
N ARG A 61 -4.09 -13.61 1.42
CA ARG A 61 -3.66 -14.43 2.55
C ARG A 61 -4.34 -13.93 3.83
N VAL A 62 -4.69 -14.85 4.72
CA VAL A 62 -5.03 -14.53 6.12
C VAL A 62 -3.72 -14.40 6.89
N LEU A 63 -3.56 -13.28 7.60
CA LEU A 63 -2.40 -13.04 8.45
C LEU A 63 -2.72 -13.56 9.85
N ASP A 64 -2.01 -14.62 10.27
CA ASP A 64 -2.09 -15.17 11.62
C ASP A 64 -0.76 -14.96 12.35
N PRO A 65 -0.71 -14.10 13.38
CA PRO A 65 0.51 -13.87 14.17
C PRO A 65 0.89 -15.04 15.09
N ASN A 66 0.06 -16.07 15.21
CA ASN A 66 0.37 -17.24 16.05
C ASN A 66 1.02 -18.39 15.25
N ASP A 67 0.89 -18.41 13.93
CA ASP A 67 1.47 -19.42 13.03
C ASP A 67 2.46 -18.76 12.06
N ASP A 68 3.54 -18.23 12.62
CA ASP A 68 4.53 -17.48 11.86
C ASP A 68 5.97 -17.74 12.36
N PRO A 69 6.97 -17.92 11.47
CA PRO A 69 8.35 -18.20 11.87
C PRO A 69 9.04 -17.04 12.62
N PHE A 70 8.48 -15.84 12.53
CA PHE A 70 8.95 -14.66 13.25
C PHE A 70 8.21 -14.48 14.58
N ALA A 71 7.24 -15.35 14.89
CA ALA A 71 6.54 -15.39 16.16
C ALA A 71 7.45 -15.95 17.28
N GLY A 72 7.17 -15.51 18.50
CA GLY A 72 7.89 -15.93 19.71
C GLY A 72 8.53 -14.76 20.46
N PRO A 73 9.21 -15.04 21.58
CA PRO A 73 9.84 -14.01 22.39
C PRO A 73 10.81 -13.19 21.56
N ILE A 74 10.79 -11.86 21.74
CA ILE A 74 11.64 -10.98 20.95
C ILE A 74 13.10 -11.39 21.05
N THR A 75 13.55 -12.05 22.13
CA THR A 75 14.89 -12.58 22.46
C THR A 75 15.31 -13.89 21.76
N SER A 76 14.44 -14.50 20.94
CA SER A 76 14.75 -15.77 20.26
C SER A 76 15.82 -15.61 19.17
N ALA A 77 16.85 -16.46 19.20
CA ALA A 77 17.89 -16.51 18.17
C ALA A 77 17.36 -17.03 16.82
N GLU A 78 16.35 -17.89 16.84
CA GLU A 78 15.70 -18.35 15.61
C GLU A 78 14.96 -17.19 14.92
N VAL A 79 14.23 -16.38 15.69
CA VAL A 79 13.57 -15.18 15.17
C VAL A 79 14.60 -14.20 14.61
N ASP A 80 15.75 -14.01 15.27
CA ASP A 80 16.81 -13.16 14.71
C ASP A 80 17.34 -13.68 13.37
N TRP A 81 17.57 -14.98 13.27
CA TRP A 81 18.01 -15.59 12.03
C TRP A 81 16.99 -15.39 10.90
N GLN A 82 15.69 -15.54 11.18
CA GLN A 82 14.64 -15.28 10.20
C GLN A 82 14.67 -13.82 9.70
N TYR A 83 14.80 -12.85 10.62
CA TYR A 83 14.94 -11.43 10.28
C TYR A 83 16.19 -11.17 9.44
N GLU A 84 17.35 -11.65 9.87
CA GLU A 84 18.60 -11.48 9.13
C GLU A 84 18.50 -12.10 7.73
N ASN A 85 17.95 -13.30 7.61
CA ASN A 85 17.78 -13.99 6.34
C ASN A 85 16.86 -13.22 5.39
N MET A 86 15.75 -12.68 5.90
CA MET A 86 14.85 -11.81 5.14
C MET A 86 15.58 -10.55 4.64
N MET A 87 16.30 -9.85 5.53
CA MET A 87 16.95 -8.57 5.24
C MET A 87 18.14 -8.66 4.26
N ARG A 88 18.63 -9.86 3.92
CA ARG A 88 19.66 -10.06 2.88
C ARG A 88 19.28 -9.49 1.51
N HIS A 89 17.99 -9.28 1.27
CA HIS A 89 17.44 -8.81 0.00
C HIS A 89 17.07 -7.31 0.01
N GLU A 90 17.43 -6.57 1.05
CA GLU A 90 17.13 -5.15 1.21
C GLU A 90 17.71 -4.29 0.08
N TYR A 91 18.95 -4.61 -0.34
CA TYR A 91 19.67 -3.84 -1.34
C TYR A 91 19.82 -4.61 -2.64
N PHE A 92 19.61 -3.90 -3.75
CA PHE A 92 19.85 -4.41 -5.09
C PHE A 92 20.57 -3.37 -5.95
N ARG A 93 21.10 -3.86 -7.08
CA ARG A 93 21.83 -3.04 -8.06
C ARG A 93 20.86 -2.43 -9.06
N MET A 94 21.02 -1.14 -9.32
CA MET A 94 20.40 -0.46 -10.46
C MET A 94 21.43 0.22 -11.35
N SER A 95 21.15 0.30 -12.64
CA SER A 95 21.88 1.16 -13.57
C SER A 95 21.50 2.63 -13.36
N ARG A 96 22.37 3.52 -13.85
CA ARG A 96 22.09 4.95 -13.90
C ARG A 96 20.79 5.26 -14.66
N THR A 97 20.63 4.66 -15.84
CA THR A 97 19.45 4.87 -16.70
C THR A 97 18.15 4.50 -15.99
N GLU A 98 18.14 3.41 -15.21
CA GLU A 98 16.96 3.03 -14.43
C GLU A 98 16.65 4.06 -13.35
N LEU A 99 17.67 4.52 -12.60
CA LEU A 99 17.50 5.56 -11.58
C LEU A 99 17.03 6.90 -12.18
N GLU A 100 17.53 7.29 -13.35
CA GLU A 100 17.10 8.49 -14.06
C GLU A 100 15.63 8.39 -14.46
N LYS A 101 15.21 7.22 -14.96
CA LYS A 101 13.84 6.99 -15.43
C LYS A 101 12.79 7.04 -14.31
N ILE A 102 13.16 6.67 -13.08
CA ILE A 102 12.31 6.88 -11.88
C ILE A 102 12.60 8.21 -11.14
N GLY A 103 13.45 9.09 -11.68
CA GLY A 103 13.77 10.38 -11.07
C GLY A 103 14.61 10.32 -9.79
N LYS A 104 15.23 9.16 -9.50
CA LYS A 104 16.05 8.89 -8.30
C LYS A 104 17.55 9.06 -8.50
N TRP A 105 17.99 9.32 -9.73
CA TRP A 105 19.39 9.61 -10.04
C TRP A 105 19.86 10.93 -9.43
N ARG A 106 21.03 10.94 -8.82
CA ARG A 106 21.76 12.13 -8.33
C ARG A 106 23.25 11.85 -8.40
N ASP A 107 24.08 12.88 -8.55
CA ASP A 107 25.53 12.72 -8.73
C ASP A 107 26.24 12.10 -7.51
N ASN A 108 25.65 12.20 -6.32
CA ASN A 108 26.15 11.58 -5.10
C ASN A 108 25.45 10.24 -4.77
N ALA A 109 24.86 9.56 -5.75
CA ALA A 109 24.36 8.20 -5.56
C ALA A 109 25.52 7.24 -5.27
N ILE A 110 25.30 6.26 -4.38
CA ILE A 110 26.34 5.28 -4.03
C ILE A 110 26.60 4.36 -5.21
N GLU A 111 27.77 4.50 -5.83
CA GLU A 111 28.25 3.60 -6.87
C GLU A 111 28.81 2.30 -6.27
N LEU A 112 28.45 1.16 -6.86
CA LEU A 112 28.94 -0.14 -6.44
C LEU A 112 30.30 -0.44 -7.09
N LYS A 113 31.17 -1.17 -6.37
CA LYS A 113 32.53 -1.53 -6.83
C LYS A 113 32.61 -2.11 -8.26
N HIS A 114 31.57 -2.82 -8.68
CA HIS A 114 31.51 -3.49 -9.98
C HIS A 114 30.45 -2.88 -10.90
N GLY A 115 30.22 -1.57 -10.76
CA GLY A 115 29.28 -0.79 -11.57
C GLY A 115 27.84 -0.86 -11.10
N GLY A 116 27.06 0.16 -11.48
CA GLY A 116 25.71 0.37 -11.01
C GLY A 116 25.68 1.06 -9.63
N TYR A 117 24.48 1.20 -9.08
CA TYR A 117 24.20 2.01 -7.91
C TYR A 117 23.36 1.23 -6.91
N MET A 118 23.56 1.52 -5.63
CA MET A 118 22.78 0.94 -4.54
C MET A 118 21.35 1.49 -4.56
N ALA A 119 20.39 0.57 -4.55
CA ALA A 119 18.97 0.85 -4.42
C ALA A 119 18.32 -0.15 -3.46
N GLY A 120 17.14 0.18 -2.96
CA GLY A 120 16.33 -0.71 -2.12
C GLY A 120 14.85 -0.36 -2.24
N PHE A 121 13.98 -1.28 -1.83
CA PHE A 121 12.54 -1.00 -1.75
C PHE A 121 12.18 -0.42 -0.38
N PHE A 122 11.19 0.47 -0.34
CA PHE A 122 10.67 1.02 0.91
C PHE A 122 10.08 -0.08 1.82
N ALA A 123 9.54 -1.16 1.26
CA ALA A 123 9.13 -2.35 2.02
C ALA A 123 10.25 -2.87 2.95
N PHE A 124 11.49 -2.96 2.45
CA PHE A 124 12.61 -3.40 3.29
C PHE A 124 13.07 -2.32 4.28
N HIS A 125 12.88 -1.04 3.98
CA HIS A 125 13.13 0.03 4.94
C HIS A 125 12.13 0.01 6.10
N GLU A 126 10.85 -0.31 5.85
CA GLU A 126 9.88 -0.57 6.92
C GLU A 126 10.33 -1.74 7.81
N LEU A 127 10.74 -2.85 7.18
CA LEU A 127 11.22 -4.05 7.89
C LEU A 127 12.51 -3.78 8.69
N HIS A 128 13.45 -3.00 8.13
CA HIS A 128 14.66 -2.54 8.80
C HIS A 128 14.32 -1.75 10.07
N CYS A 129 13.41 -0.78 9.98
CA CYS A 129 12.97 0.01 11.12
C CYS A 129 12.34 -0.87 12.20
N LEU A 130 11.51 -1.84 11.82
CA LEU A 130 10.88 -2.78 12.76
C LEU A 130 11.92 -3.66 13.48
N ASP A 131 12.93 -4.16 12.78
CA ASP A 131 14.02 -4.91 13.40
C ASP A 131 14.85 -4.03 14.35
N TRP A 132 15.06 -2.76 14.00
CA TRP A 132 15.74 -1.81 14.88
C TRP A 132 14.96 -1.57 16.18
N PHE A 133 13.65 -1.34 16.10
CA PHE A 133 12.79 -1.22 17.29
C PHE A 133 12.79 -2.50 18.12
N LYS A 134 12.68 -3.68 17.48
CA LYS A 134 12.77 -4.97 18.17
C LYS A 134 14.06 -5.11 18.98
N ARG A 135 15.20 -4.74 18.39
CA ARG A 135 16.52 -4.77 19.06
C ARG A 135 16.58 -3.78 20.22
N ASP A 136 16.00 -2.59 20.08
CA ASP A 136 15.93 -1.62 21.18
C ASP A 136 15.06 -2.13 22.33
N PHE A 137 13.89 -2.71 22.07
CA PHE A 137 13.03 -3.27 23.11
C PHE A 137 13.64 -4.46 23.88
N ARG A 138 14.65 -5.14 23.31
CA ARG A 138 15.43 -6.16 24.03
C ARG A 138 16.37 -5.55 25.06
N ASN A 139 16.80 -4.30 24.87
CA ASN A 139 17.80 -3.69 25.72
C ASN A 139 17.18 -3.32 27.07
N PRO A 140 17.58 -3.97 28.17
CA PRO A 140 17.00 -3.71 29.50
C PRO A 140 17.24 -2.28 29.99
N ALA A 141 18.22 -1.57 29.41
CA ALA A 141 18.54 -0.20 29.76
C ALA A 141 17.64 0.84 29.06
N SER A 142 16.97 0.48 27.95
CA SER A 142 16.06 1.37 27.21
C SER A 142 14.58 0.98 27.32
N SER A 143 14.27 -0.23 27.80
CA SER A 143 12.91 -0.71 27.95
C SER A 143 12.26 -0.27 29.27
N THR A 144 11.10 0.40 29.19
CA THR A 144 10.21 0.67 30.34
C THR A 144 9.28 -0.49 30.67
N PHE A 145 9.41 -1.63 29.97
CA PHE A 145 8.55 -2.79 30.11
C PHE A 145 9.17 -3.79 31.09
N ASP A 146 8.60 -3.87 32.29
CA ASP A 146 9.14 -4.68 33.37
C ASP A 146 8.65 -6.13 33.34
N THR A 147 7.50 -6.39 32.72
CA THR A 147 6.86 -7.71 32.74
C THR A 147 7.18 -8.55 31.51
N GLU A 148 7.15 -9.88 31.69
CA GLU A 148 7.22 -10.83 30.57
C GLU A 148 6.04 -10.66 29.59
N TYR A 149 4.87 -10.31 30.11
CA TYR A 149 3.69 -10.02 29.31
C TYR A 149 3.91 -8.86 28.35
N GLU A 150 4.46 -7.74 28.82
CA GLU A 150 4.74 -6.58 27.96
C GLU A 150 5.78 -6.91 26.88
N ARG A 151 6.84 -7.66 27.22
CA ARG A 151 7.84 -8.10 26.24
C ARG A 151 7.25 -9.01 25.17
N MET A 152 6.35 -9.92 25.55
CA MET A 152 5.61 -10.77 24.63
C MET A 152 4.65 -9.95 23.75
N HIS A 153 3.95 -8.98 24.33
CA HIS A 153 3.04 -8.09 23.61
C HIS A 153 3.77 -7.25 22.55
N VAL A 154 4.93 -6.68 22.89
CA VAL A 154 5.78 -5.96 21.93
C VAL A 154 6.20 -6.87 20.77
N GLY A 155 6.63 -8.10 21.05
CA GLY A 155 6.99 -9.06 20.01
C GLY A 155 5.83 -9.35 19.06
N HIS A 156 4.64 -9.57 19.61
CA HIS A 156 3.42 -9.75 18.85
C HIS A 156 3.06 -8.51 17.99
N CYS A 157 3.17 -7.30 18.55
CA CYS A 157 2.92 -6.06 17.81
C CYS A 157 3.91 -5.86 16.65
N VAL A 158 5.21 -6.08 16.89
CA VAL A 158 6.24 -5.97 15.86
C VAL A 158 5.98 -6.99 14.74
N ASP A 159 5.58 -8.21 15.08
CA ASP A 159 5.27 -9.22 14.08
C ASP A 159 4.05 -8.84 13.23
N ILE A 160 2.96 -8.34 13.83
CA ILE A 160 1.81 -7.82 13.08
C ILE A 160 2.24 -6.75 12.08
N LEU A 161 3.07 -5.79 12.50
CA LEU A 161 3.55 -4.73 11.62
C LEU A 161 4.43 -5.28 10.49
N ARG A 162 5.29 -6.27 10.78
CA ARG A 162 6.11 -6.97 9.78
C ARG A 162 5.24 -7.67 8.75
N GLN A 163 4.22 -8.42 9.19
CA GLN A 163 3.26 -9.08 8.29
C GLN A 163 2.54 -8.09 7.39
N GLN A 164 2.08 -6.97 7.95
CA GLN A 164 1.42 -5.92 7.17
C GLN A 164 2.37 -5.26 6.16
N ALA A 165 3.64 -5.01 6.55
CA ALA A 165 4.67 -4.47 5.66
C ALA A 165 4.95 -5.43 4.48
N GLN A 166 5.04 -6.74 4.73
CA GLN A 166 5.19 -7.74 3.67
C GLN A 166 3.95 -7.90 2.80
N CYS A 167 2.75 -7.87 3.40
CA CYS A 167 1.50 -8.04 2.69
C CYS A 167 1.22 -6.89 1.71
N ARG A 168 1.46 -5.64 2.14
CA ARG A 168 1.28 -4.47 1.27
C ARG A 168 2.48 -4.19 0.37
N ALA A 169 3.68 -4.60 0.81
CA ALA A 169 5.00 -4.37 0.22
C ALA A 169 5.11 -3.06 -0.58
N ASP A 170 5.59 -1.98 0.06
CA ASP A 170 5.89 -0.75 -0.68
C ASP A 170 7.07 -0.95 -1.66
N MET A 171 6.72 -1.20 -2.92
CA MET A 171 7.66 -1.41 -4.03
C MET A 171 8.25 -0.10 -4.58
N THR A 172 8.06 1.02 -3.88
CA THR A 172 8.74 2.27 -4.22
C THR A 172 10.24 2.12 -4.01
N ILE A 173 11.03 2.61 -4.96
CA ILE A 173 12.48 2.49 -4.95
C ILE A 173 13.13 3.70 -4.28
N ALA A 174 13.98 3.43 -3.28
CA ALA A 174 14.91 4.37 -2.68
C ALA A 174 16.28 4.29 -3.38
N SER A 175 16.90 5.45 -3.60
CA SER A 175 18.34 5.52 -3.87
C SER A 175 19.09 5.97 -2.62
N TRP A 176 20.35 5.55 -2.50
CA TRP A 176 21.18 5.81 -1.32
C TRP A 176 22.30 6.80 -1.63
N TYR A 177 22.77 7.50 -0.61
CA TYR A 177 23.89 8.45 -0.69
C TYR A 177 24.70 8.45 0.59
N TRP A 178 25.98 8.81 0.49
CA TRP A 178 26.81 9.09 1.66
C TRP A 178 26.50 10.50 2.15
N GLN A 179 26.20 10.66 3.44
CA GLN A 179 26.02 11.98 4.02
C GLN A 179 27.36 12.54 4.48
N ASP A 180 27.95 13.39 3.63
CA ASP A 180 29.29 13.96 3.83
C ASP A 180 29.49 14.52 5.24
N GLY A 181 30.49 13.98 5.94
CA GLY A 181 30.98 14.48 7.23
C GLY A 181 30.03 14.28 8.42
N LYS A 182 28.99 13.44 8.31
CA LYS A 182 28.06 13.19 9.42
C LYS A 182 28.00 11.74 9.90
N TYR A 183 27.99 10.77 8.98
CA TYR A 183 27.79 9.36 9.31
C TYR A 183 28.64 8.47 8.40
N ASP A 184 29.08 7.32 8.94
CA ASP A 184 29.82 6.27 8.21
C ASP A 184 28.89 5.26 7.51
N GLU A 185 27.58 5.55 7.49
CA GLU A 185 26.54 4.66 6.97
C GLU A 185 25.82 5.31 5.78
N PRO A 186 25.38 4.51 4.80
CA PRO A 186 24.62 5.01 3.66
C PRO A 186 23.26 5.53 4.16
N TRP A 187 22.74 6.61 3.55
CA TRP A 187 21.42 7.17 3.88
C TRP A 187 20.43 6.99 2.74
N PRO A 188 19.18 6.57 3.02
CA PRO A 188 18.14 6.52 2.00
C PRO A 188 17.70 7.94 1.67
N ARG A 189 17.40 8.21 0.39
CA ARG A 189 16.80 9.50 0.02
C ARG A 189 15.33 9.55 0.45
N PRO A 190 14.91 10.57 1.23
CA PRO A 190 13.58 10.60 1.83
C PRO A 190 12.45 10.91 0.83
N GLN A 191 12.77 11.51 -0.33
CA GLN A 191 11.75 12.00 -1.25
C GLN A 191 11.32 10.90 -2.23
N SER A 192 10.25 10.20 -1.87
CA SER A 192 9.60 9.22 -2.74
C SER A 192 8.08 9.45 -2.82
N PRO A 193 7.48 9.40 -4.02
CA PRO A 193 6.03 9.39 -4.12
C PRO A 193 5.51 8.09 -3.51
N ALA A 194 4.54 8.19 -2.61
CA ALA A 194 3.86 7.05 -2.00
C ALA A 194 2.37 7.10 -2.37
N HIS A 195 1.77 5.92 -2.54
CA HIS A 195 0.32 5.80 -2.68
C HIS A 195 -0.29 5.64 -1.28
N CYS A 196 -0.88 6.71 -0.77
CA CYS A 196 -1.48 6.73 0.56
C CYS A 196 -3.01 6.79 0.45
N VAL A 197 -3.70 6.17 1.42
CA VAL A 197 -5.11 6.47 1.66
C VAL A 197 -5.25 7.93 2.13
N ASP A 198 -6.32 8.62 1.75
CA ASP A 198 -6.65 9.91 2.38
C ASP A 198 -7.02 9.64 3.85
N TRP A 199 -6.07 9.85 4.75
CA TRP A 199 -6.25 9.59 6.17
C TRP A 199 -7.43 10.39 6.75
N LYS A 200 -7.65 11.62 6.27
CA LYS A 200 -8.79 12.42 6.72
C LYS A 200 -10.12 11.85 6.24
N ALA A 201 -10.15 11.17 5.10
CA ALA A 201 -11.34 10.45 4.67
C ALA A 201 -11.63 9.24 5.56
N VAL A 202 -10.59 8.53 6.02
CA VAL A 202 -10.72 7.45 7.00
C VAL A 202 -11.30 7.98 8.32
N GLU A 203 -10.74 9.08 8.84
CA GLU A 203 -11.23 9.72 10.07
C GLU A 203 -12.70 10.12 9.95
N ARG A 204 -13.09 10.83 8.88
CA ARG A 204 -14.49 11.20 8.62
C ARG A 204 -15.42 9.99 8.49
N PHE A 205 -14.93 8.90 7.91
CA PHE A 205 -15.71 7.66 7.81
C PHE A 205 -15.95 7.00 9.18
N LEU A 206 -14.97 7.07 10.09
CA LEU A 206 -15.03 6.45 11.40
C LEU A 206 -15.68 7.33 12.48
N GLU A 207 -15.65 8.65 12.31
CA GLU A 207 -16.22 9.62 13.25
C GLU A 207 -17.64 9.27 13.75
N PRO A 208 -18.65 8.97 12.90
CA PRO A 208 -19.99 8.61 13.36
C PRO A 208 -20.09 7.21 13.99
N ARG A 209 -19.00 6.43 13.97
CA ARG A 209 -18.88 5.07 14.52
C ARG A 209 -17.93 5.01 15.71
N ASN A 210 -17.47 6.17 16.19
CA ASN A 210 -16.52 6.20 17.28
C ASN A 210 -17.15 5.60 18.54
N LEU A 211 -16.36 4.85 19.30
CA LEU A 211 -16.77 4.25 20.56
C LEU A 211 -15.96 4.87 21.69
N GLU A 212 -16.63 5.13 22.80
CA GLU A 212 -16.00 5.55 24.06
C GLU A 212 -16.16 4.45 25.09
N TYR A 213 -15.12 4.24 25.91
CA TYR A 213 -15.21 3.31 27.02
C TYR A 213 -15.68 4.05 28.28
N VAL A 214 -16.91 3.76 28.71
CA VAL A 214 -17.50 4.28 29.95
C VAL A 214 -17.65 3.12 30.92
N ASP A 215 -17.02 3.21 32.09
CA ASP A 215 -17.00 2.14 33.11
C ASP A 215 -16.59 0.76 32.58
N GLY A 216 -15.70 0.74 31.57
CA GLY A 216 -15.19 -0.49 30.95
C GLY A 216 -16.10 -1.09 29.87
N LEU A 217 -17.23 -0.46 29.55
CA LEU A 217 -18.12 -0.84 28.46
C LEU A 217 -17.95 0.09 27.27
N ALA A 218 -18.01 -0.47 26.05
CA ALA A 218 -17.94 0.31 24.82
C ALA A 218 -19.31 0.90 24.50
N GLU A 219 -19.41 2.23 24.50
CA GLU A 219 -20.60 3.01 24.22
C GLU A 219 -20.40 3.88 22.97
N PRO A 220 -21.45 4.29 22.24
CA PRO A 220 -21.32 5.27 21.16
C PRO A 220 -20.67 6.55 21.67
N GLY A 221 -19.66 7.06 20.96
CA GLY A 221 -18.99 8.29 21.33
C GLY A 221 -19.96 9.48 21.29
N VAL A 222 -20.13 10.14 22.43
CA VAL A 222 -20.98 11.33 22.53
C VAL A 222 -20.13 12.53 22.11
N LEU A 223 -20.40 13.07 20.92
CA LEU A 223 -19.74 14.30 20.46
C LEU A 223 -19.97 15.40 21.51
N ARG A 224 -18.90 15.84 22.19
CA ARG A 224 -18.96 16.96 23.13
C ARG A 224 -19.46 18.20 22.39
N GLU A 225 -20.54 18.78 22.91
CA GLU A 225 -21.42 19.80 22.34
C GLU A 225 -20.77 20.71 21.28
N GLY A 226 -21.28 20.63 20.04
CA GLY A 226 -20.93 21.59 18.98
C GLY A 226 -21.09 21.14 17.52
N GLY A 227 -21.42 19.88 17.21
CA GLY A 227 -21.50 19.43 15.81
C GLY A 227 -22.33 18.18 15.59
N PHE A 228 -23.42 18.37 14.84
CA PHE A 228 -24.28 17.43 14.10
C PHE A 228 -24.71 16.10 14.76
N MET A 229 -26.03 16.01 14.97
CA MET A 229 -26.81 14.81 15.28
C MET A 229 -26.30 13.56 14.56
N SER A 230 -26.13 12.49 15.33
CA SER A 230 -25.78 11.18 14.83
C SER A 230 -26.87 10.66 13.88
N GLN A 231 -26.45 9.99 12.81
CA GLN A 231 -27.35 9.26 11.91
C GLN A 231 -27.97 8.02 12.59
N ALA A 232 -27.59 7.72 13.83
CA ALA A 232 -28.17 6.64 14.63
C ALA A 232 -29.64 6.93 15.03
N ASP A 233 -30.03 8.21 15.14
CA ASP A 233 -31.43 8.60 15.38
C ASP A 233 -32.33 8.41 14.14
N ILE A 234 -31.74 8.25 12.95
CA ILE A 234 -32.47 8.07 11.68
C ILE A 234 -32.73 6.59 11.38
N ILE A 235 -31.85 5.68 11.83
CA ILE A 235 -31.95 4.25 11.50
C ILE A 235 -32.77 3.49 12.58
N TYR A 236 -32.74 3.93 13.84
CA TYR A 236 -33.50 3.24 14.89
C TYR A 236 -35.02 3.44 14.78
N ASN A 237 -35.47 4.55 14.18
CA ASN A 237 -36.90 4.86 13.99
C ASN A 237 -37.51 4.31 12.69
N SER A 238 -36.75 3.62 11.82
CA SER A 238 -37.27 3.08 10.55
C SER A 238 -37.44 1.55 10.55
N VAL A 239 -37.20 0.88 11.68
CA VAL A 239 -37.25 -0.59 11.79
C VAL A 239 -38.42 -1.06 12.68
N TYR A 240 -39.15 -0.14 13.33
CA TYR A 240 -40.24 -0.48 14.25
C TYR A 240 -41.56 0.30 14.06
N ASP A 241 -41.79 0.93 12.91
CA ASP A 241 -43.13 1.39 12.47
C ASP A 241 -43.52 0.76 11.13
#